data_AF-A0A4S8IG86-F1
#
_entry.id   AF-A0A4S8IG86-F1
#
_cell.length_a   1.000
_cell.length_b   1.000
_cell.length_c   1.000
_cell.angle_alpha   90.00
_cell.angle_beta   90.00
_cell.angle_gamma   90.00
#
_symmetry.space_group_name_H-M   'P 1'
#
loop_
_entity.id
_entity.type
_entity.pdbx_description
1 polymer ?
#
loop_
_entity_poly.entity_id
_entity_poly.type
_entity_poly.pdbx_seq_one_letter_code
_entity_poly.pdbx_strand_id
1 'polypeptide(L)'
;MASILSPAPGNVGVVRSIDDKIYVGLRPLSTRTYVAVARGSKARPLAVVRASSEKEVSVKSSGLSIEECEAAAVAGKFPDPPPLYRPQGPKGTPVVQPLPISRRPRRNRKSPALRAAFQETTLSPSNFVHPLFIHEGEEDVPIGAMPGCFRLGWRHGLLEEVYKARDVGVNSFVLFPKIPDALKSQTGDEAYNDNGLVPRAIRLLKDKYPDIVIYTDVALDPYSSDGHDGIVREDGVIMNDETVHQLCRQAVSQARAGADVVSPSDMMDGRILAIRMALDAEGFQDVSIMSYTAKYASAFYGPFREALDSNPRFGDKKTYQMNPANYREALVETEADEAEGADILLVKPGLPYLDIIRLLHDNSSLPIAAYQVSGEYSMIKAGGVLKMIDEEKVMMESLLCLRRAGADIILTYFARQAASVLCGMKGN
;
A
#
# COMPACT_ATOMS: atom_id res chain seq x y z
N MET A 1 -73.96 -41.24 -2.21
CA MET A 1 -73.41 -40.83 -0.90
C MET A 1 -72.27 -39.87 -1.15
N ALA A 2 -72.51 -38.58 -0.89
CA ALA A 2 -71.60 -37.44 -0.58
C ALA A 2 -70.21 -37.33 -1.26
N SER A 3 -69.61 -36.18 -1.55
CA SER A 3 -69.97 -34.76 -1.59
C SER A 3 -68.71 -34.07 -2.16
N ILE A 4 -68.91 -32.98 -2.89
CA ILE A 4 -67.93 -31.99 -3.35
C ILE A 4 -67.13 -31.42 -2.15
N LEU A 5 -65.85 -31.04 -2.36
CA LEU A 5 -65.18 -29.91 -1.67
C LEU A 5 -63.88 -29.49 -2.40
N SER A 6 -63.79 -28.19 -2.76
CA SER A 6 -62.62 -27.49 -3.30
C SER A 6 -61.46 -27.36 -2.30
N PRO A 7 -60.22 -27.07 -2.74
CA PRO A 7 -59.22 -26.43 -1.90
C PRO A 7 -59.01 -24.94 -2.26
N ALA A 8 -59.00 -24.11 -1.22
CA ALA A 8 -58.48 -22.74 -1.22
C ALA A 8 -56.94 -22.75 -1.04
N PRO A 9 -56.21 -21.65 -1.36
CA PRO A 9 -54.78 -21.56 -1.12
C PRO A 9 -54.48 -21.00 0.28
N GLY A 10 -53.54 -21.64 0.99
CA GLY A 10 -52.95 -21.16 2.23
C GLY A 10 -51.43 -21.08 2.12
N ASN A 11 -50.88 -19.92 2.48
CA ASN A 11 -49.45 -19.66 2.64
C ASN A 11 -48.83 -20.52 3.77
N VAL A 12 -47.58 -20.94 3.58
CA VAL A 12 -46.38 -20.63 4.40
C VAL A 12 -45.29 -21.66 4.04
N GLY A 13 -44.09 -21.14 3.82
CA GLY A 13 -42.95 -21.86 3.25
C GLY A 13 -42.22 -22.81 4.20
N VAL A 14 -41.39 -23.65 3.56
CA VAL A 14 -40.29 -24.38 4.18
C VAL A 14 -39.07 -24.23 3.28
N VAL A 15 -37.97 -23.83 3.90
CA VAL A 15 -36.61 -23.72 3.35
C VAL A 15 -35.96 -25.10 3.30
N ARG A 16 -35.25 -25.39 2.19
CA ARG A 16 -34.02 -26.22 2.00
C ARG A 16 -33.93 -26.52 0.49
N SER A 17 -32.81 -26.44 -0.23
CA SER A 17 -31.42 -26.15 0.05
C SER A 17 -30.76 -25.69 -1.28
N ILE A 18 -29.56 -25.13 -1.13
CA ILE A 18 -28.65 -24.60 -2.14
C ILE A 18 -28.21 -25.66 -3.16
N ASP A 19 -28.10 -25.29 -4.45
CA ASP A 19 -26.95 -25.69 -5.27
C ASP A 19 -26.65 -24.71 -6.42
N ASP A 20 -25.44 -24.17 -6.30
CA ASP A 20 -24.57 -23.37 -7.13
C ASP A 20 -24.56 -23.56 -8.67
N LYS A 21 -24.89 -22.48 -9.40
CA LYS A 21 -24.21 -22.02 -10.65
C LYS A 21 -24.34 -20.48 -10.72
N ILE A 22 -23.60 -19.71 -9.92
CA ILE A 22 -22.16 -19.37 -9.97
C ILE A 22 -21.86 -18.31 -11.06
N TYR A 23 -21.64 -17.08 -10.56
CA TYR A 23 -21.11 -15.84 -11.17
C TYR A 23 -21.81 -15.26 -12.40
N VAL A 24 -22.82 -14.42 -12.16
CA VAL A 24 -23.28 -13.38 -13.10
C VAL A 24 -23.04 -12.02 -12.44
N GLY A 25 -22.11 -11.23 -12.98
CA GLY A 25 -21.87 -9.89 -12.44
C GLY A 25 -20.65 -9.15 -12.99
N LEU A 26 -20.51 -9.03 -14.32
CA LEU A 26 -19.61 -8.04 -14.92
C LEU A 26 -20.32 -7.20 -16.00
N ARG A 27 -20.70 -5.99 -15.57
CA ARG A 27 -20.72 -4.67 -16.28
C ARG A 27 -21.79 -4.40 -17.38
N PRO A 28 -22.21 -3.13 -17.63
CA PRO A 28 -21.36 -1.94 -17.76
C PRO A 28 -21.79 -0.61 -17.09
N LEU A 29 -20.85 0.33 -17.24
CA LEU A 29 -20.72 1.70 -16.76
C LEU A 29 -21.97 2.59 -16.95
N SER A 30 -22.22 3.50 -15.99
CA SER A 30 -22.91 4.76 -16.27
C SER A 30 -22.02 5.93 -15.85
N THR A 31 -21.72 6.77 -16.83
CA THR A 31 -21.11 8.09 -16.67
C THR A 31 -22.04 8.99 -15.87
N ARG A 32 -21.55 9.54 -14.74
CA ARG A 32 -22.15 10.71 -14.10
C ARG A 32 -21.20 11.89 -14.20
N THR A 33 -21.62 12.88 -14.96
CA THR A 33 -21.04 14.21 -15.04
C THR A 33 -21.23 14.91 -13.69
N TYR A 34 -20.14 15.31 -13.04
CA TYR A 34 -20.18 16.16 -11.86
C TYR A 34 -19.93 17.62 -12.27
N VAL A 35 -20.89 18.49 -11.94
CA VAL A 35 -20.72 19.95 -12.01
C VAL A 35 -20.21 20.40 -10.64
N ALA A 36 -18.96 20.91 -10.60
CA ALA A 36 -18.39 21.48 -9.40
C ALA A 36 -18.85 22.94 -9.24
N VAL A 37 -19.37 23.29 -8.05
CA VAL A 37 -19.61 24.68 -7.63
C VAL A 37 -18.63 24.99 -6.51
N ALA A 38 -17.69 25.90 -6.79
CA ALA A 38 -16.71 26.37 -5.83
C ALA A 38 -17.37 27.23 -4.74
N ARG A 39 -17.00 27.00 -3.46
CA ARG A 39 -17.21 27.97 -2.38
C ARG A 39 -15.92 28.15 -1.60
N GLY A 40 -15.58 29.42 -1.39
CA GLY A 40 -14.28 29.89 -0.91
C GLY A 40 -13.90 29.47 0.50
N SER A 41 -12.59 29.32 0.69
CA SER A 41 -11.89 28.97 1.92
C SER A 41 -11.85 30.14 2.91
N LYS A 42 -12.24 29.89 4.16
CA LYS A 42 -11.79 30.70 5.31
C LYS A 42 -10.99 29.79 6.25
N ALA A 43 -9.77 30.21 6.56
CA ALA A 43 -8.88 29.56 7.51
C ALA A 43 -9.52 29.44 8.89
N ARG A 44 -9.32 28.30 9.56
CA ARG A 44 -9.67 28.08 10.97
C ARG A 44 -8.42 27.64 11.75
N PRO A 45 -8.28 28.08 13.02
CA PRO A 45 -7.08 27.84 13.81
C PRO A 45 -7.05 26.41 14.37
N LEU A 46 -5.83 25.98 14.71
CA LEU A 46 -5.43 24.68 15.28
C LEU A 46 -6.48 24.05 16.21
N ALA A 47 -6.92 22.84 15.85
CA ALA A 47 -7.82 22.03 16.64
C ALA A 47 -7.05 21.24 17.72
N VAL A 48 -7.32 21.54 18.98
CA VAL A 48 -7.03 20.65 20.11
C VAL A 48 -7.88 19.39 19.94
N VAL A 49 -7.24 18.22 19.92
CA VAL A 49 -7.90 16.91 19.79
C VAL A 49 -8.81 16.67 20.99
N ARG A 50 -10.12 16.89 20.81
CA ARG A 50 -11.15 16.39 21.73
C ARG A 50 -11.53 14.97 21.33
N ALA A 51 -11.56 14.07 22.30
CA ALA A 51 -12.00 12.69 22.15
C ALA A 51 -13.39 12.66 21.48
N SER A 52 -13.50 11.90 20.40
CA SER A 52 -14.70 11.76 19.57
C SER A 52 -15.90 11.25 20.36
N SER A 53 -17.04 11.93 20.19
CA SER A 53 -18.35 11.56 20.70
C SER A 53 -18.97 10.41 19.90
N GLU A 54 -18.71 9.16 20.31
CA GLU A 54 -19.55 8.01 19.95
C GLU A 54 -20.01 7.32 21.23
N LYS A 55 -21.28 7.51 21.56
CA LYS A 55 -22.01 7.12 22.79
C LYS A 55 -21.30 7.49 24.08
N GLU A 56 -21.56 8.72 24.53
CA GLU A 56 -21.32 9.16 25.90
C GLU A 56 -22.00 8.20 26.88
N VAL A 57 -21.22 7.40 27.60
CA VAL A 57 -21.58 7.06 28.96
C VAL A 57 -21.50 8.39 29.71
N SER A 58 -22.64 8.87 30.22
CA SER A 58 -22.71 10.06 31.07
C SER A 58 -21.83 9.87 32.31
N VAL A 59 -20.56 10.23 32.20
CA VAL A 59 -19.69 10.43 33.35
C VAL A 59 -20.00 11.84 33.81
N LYS A 60 -20.76 11.98 34.91
CA LYS A 60 -20.99 13.28 35.55
C LYS A 60 -19.63 13.85 35.96
N SER A 61 -19.10 14.81 35.20
CA SER A 61 -18.00 15.65 35.67
C SER A 61 -18.50 16.49 36.83
N SER A 62 -17.65 16.77 37.83
CA SER A 62 -17.99 17.60 39.00
C SER A 62 -18.48 19.00 38.63
N GLY A 63 -18.20 19.49 37.42
CA GLY A 63 -18.57 20.82 36.95
C GLY A 63 -17.77 21.95 37.61
N LEU A 64 -16.89 21.60 38.54
CA LEU A 64 -15.96 22.50 39.21
C LEU A 64 -14.82 22.90 38.25
N SER A 65 -14.35 24.13 38.38
CA SER A 65 -13.13 24.58 37.71
C SER A 65 -11.89 23.85 38.27
N ILE A 66 -10.76 23.96 37.57
CA ILE A 66 -9.50 23.38 38.05
C ILE A 66 -9.13 24.02 39.40
N GLU A 67 -9.27 25.33 39.52
CA GLU A 67 -8.99 26.10 40.73
C GLU A 67 -9.90 25.70 41.90
N GLU A 68 -11.18 25.42 41.63
CA GLU A 68 -12.13 24.93 42.64
C GLU A 68 -11.79 23.49 43.09
N CYS A 69 -11.32 22.64 42.18
CA CYS A 69 -10.84 21.30 42.51
C CYS A 69 -9.56 21.37 43.37
N GLU A 70 -8.65 22.28 43.05
CA GLU A 70 -7.42 22.51 43.83
C GLU A 70 -7.74 23.03 45.23
N ALA A 71 -8.61 24.03 45.35
CA ALA A 71 -9.04 24.56 46.64
C ALA A 71 -9.73 23.49 47.51
N ALA A 72 -10.56 22.64 46.91
CA ALA A 72 -11.20 21.51 47.59
C ALA A 72 -10.16 20.47 48.05
N ALA A 73 -9.17 20.13 47.22
CA ALA A 73 -8.10 19.20 47.56
C ALA A 73 -7.24 19.73 48.71
N VAL A 74 -6.87 21.02 48.71
CA VAL A 74 -6.15 21.67 49.82
C VAL A 74 -6.96 21.65 51.11
N ALA A 75 -8.28 21.81 51.02
CA ALA A 75 -9.20 21.68 52.15
C ALA A 75 -9.48 20.22 52.57
N GLY A 76 -8.80 19.23 51.99
CA GLY A 76 -8.96 17.80 52.28
C GLY A 76 -10.26 17.18 51.76
N LYS A 77 -10.99 17.87 50.87
CA LYS A 77 -12.26 17.42 50.28
C LYS A 77 -11.99 16.76 48.93
N PHE A 78 -11.77 15.44 48.95
CA PHE A 78 -11.64 14.65 47.73
C PHE A 78 -13.00 14.07 47.32
N PRO A 79 -13.31 14.00 46.01
CA PRO A 79 -14.46 13.25 45.54
C PRO A 79 -14.24 11.76 45.78
N ASP A 80 -15.31 11.05 46.13
CA ASP A 80 -15.27 9.60 46.19
C ASP A 80 -14.92 9.02 44.80
N PRO A 81 -14.18 7.89 44.75
CA PRO A 81 -13.96 7.22 43.49
C PRO A 81 -15.32 6.87 42.87
N PRO A 82 -15.48 7.02 41.54
CA PRO A 82 -16.73 6.70 40.89
C PRO A 82 -17.14 5.27 41.23
N PRO A 83 -18.40 5.03 41.60
CA PRO A 83 -18.86 3.70 41.93
C PRO A 83 -18.60 2.78 40.74
N LEU A 84 -18.23 1.52 41.00
CA LEU A 84 -18.04 0.52 39.96
C LEU A 84 -19.39 0.23 39.28
N TYR A 85 -19.78 1.07 38.33
CA TYR A 85 -21.00 0.88 37.56
C TYR A 85 -20.78 -0.31 36.62
N ARG A 86 -21.44 -1.42 36.95
CA ARG A 86 -21.62 -2.54 36.02
C ARG A 86 -23.03 -2.40 35.44
N PRO A 87 -23.18 -2.08 34.15
CA PRO A 87 -24.48 -2.11 33.50
C PRO A 87 -25.13 -3.48 33.73
N GLN A 88 -26.44 -3.52 33.98
CA GLN A 88 -27.15 -4.79 34.02
C GLN A 88 -27.08 -5.45 32.64
N GLY A 89 -26.86 -6.77 32.63
CA GLY A 89 -26.94 -7.54 31.40
C GLY A 89 -28.37 -7.51 30.81
N PRO A 90 -28.54 -7.88 29.54
CA PRO A 90 -29.85 -8.06 28.94
C PRO A 90 -30.75 -9.00 29.78
N LYS A 91 -32.07 -8.79 29.76
CA LYS A 91 -33.02 -9.69 30.44
C LYS A 91 -32.80 -11.14 29.99
N GLY A 92 -32.74 -12.06 30.95
CA GLY A 92 -32.40 -13.48 30.69
C GLY A 92 -30.92 -13.80 30.75
N THR A 93 -30.05 -12.83 31.07
CA THR A 93 -28.63 -13.10 31.36
C THR A 93 -28.53 -14.05 32.57
N PRO A 94 -27.88 -15.21 32.46
CA PRO A 94 -27.76 -16.16 33.56
C PRO A 94 -26.91 -15.58 34.68
N VAL A 95 -27.30 -15.85 35.93
CA VAL A 95 -26.48 -15.57 37.11
C VAL A 95 -25.47 -16.71 37.25
N VAL A 96 -24.19 -16.40 37.05
CA VAL A 96 -23.10 -17.39 37.10
C VAL A 96 -22.03 -16.95 38.08
N GLN A 97 -21.29 -17.92 38.63
CA GLN A 97 -20.10 -17.63 39.43
C GLN A 97 -18.97 -17.13 38.51
N PRO A 98 -18.18 -16.12 38.92
CA PRO A 98 -17.03 -15.68 38.15
C PRO A 98 -16.01 -16.82 37.96
N LEU A 99 -15.54 -17.00 36.72
CA LEU A 99 -14.49 -17.99 36.42
C LEU A 99 -13.20 -17.69 37.22
N PRO A 100 -12.57 -18.69 37.86
CA PRO A 100 -11.37 -18.51 38.69
C PRO A 100 -10.08 -18.47 37.85
N ILE A 101 -9.99 -17.53 36.91
CA ILE A 101 -8.80 -17.36 36.03
C ILE A 101 -7.94 -16.17 36.45
N SER A 102 -6.61 -16.35 36.42
CA SER A 102 -5.61 -15.33 36.77
C SER A 102 -5.31 -14.38 35.61
N ARG A 103 -5.15 -14.90 34.40
CA ARG A 103 -4.85 -14.14 33.18
C ARG A 103 -6.12 -13.65 32.50
N ARG A 104 -6.26 -12.33 32.33
CA ARG A 104 -7.40 -11.70 31.65
C ARG A 104 -6.95 -10.65 30.63
N PRO A 105 -6.48 -11.06 29.44
CA PRO A 105 -5.98 -10.12 28.41
C PRO A 105 -6.97 -9.03 28.01
N ARG A 106 -8.29 -9.28 28.15
CA ARG A 106 -9.34 -8.26 27.95
C ARG A 106 -9.17 -7.00 28.82
N ARG A 107 -8.44 -7.08 29.94
CA ARG A 107 -8.12 -5.91 30.80
C ARG A 107 -7.31 -4.85 30.05
N ASN A 108 -6.41 -5.26 29.15
CA ASN A 108 -5.61 -4.35 28.32
C ASN A 108 -6.43 -3.74 27.17
N ARG A 109 -7.62 -4.27 26.89
CA ARG A 109 -8.52 -3.84 25.81
C ARG A 109 -9.78 -3.14 26.32
N LYS A 110 -9.84 -2.75 27.60
CA LYS A 110 -11.09 -2.28 28.23
C LYS A 110 -11.51 -0.87 27.81
N SER A 111 -10.58 -0.02 27.37
CA SER A 111 -10.86 1.33 26.91
C SER A 111 -9.99 1.70 25.70
N PRO A 112 -10.42 2.68 24.88
CA PRO A 112 -9.59 3.22 23.80
C PRO A 112 -8.22 3.71 24.30
N ALA A 113 -8.18 4.42 25.44
CA ALA A 113 -6.93 4.91 26.02
C ALA A 113 -5.94 3.79 26.36
N LEU A 114 -6.41 2.66 26.90
CA LEU A 114 -5.53 1.53 27.20
C LEU A 114 -5.09 0.76 25.95
N ARG A 115 -5.97 0.65 24.95
CA ARG A 115 -5.58 0.08 23.66
C ARG A 115 -4.46 0.89 23.00
N ALA A 116 -4.58 2.22 23.02
CA ALA A 116 -3.58 3.12 22.47
C ALA A 116 -2.25 3.05 23.25
N ALA A 117 -2.30 3.04 24.59
CA ALA A 117 -1.09 3.00 25.43
C ALA A 117 -0.27 1.70 25.27
N PHE A 118 -0.89 0.60 24.85
CA PHE A 118 -0.24 -0.70 24.66
C PHE A 118 -0.10 -1.10 23.19
N GLN A 119 -0.31 -0.16 22.27
CA GLN A 119 -0.18 -0.41 20.84
C GLN A 119 1.30 -0.56 20.47
N GLU A 120 1.67 -1.71 19.90
CA GLU A 120 3.05 -2.05 19.56
C GLU A 120 3.51 -1.46 18.23
N THR A 121 2.57 -1.13 17.34
CA THR A 121 2.85 -0.70 15.97
C THR A 121 2.00 0.50 15.59
N THR A 122 2.62 1.54 15.02
CA THR A 122 1.95 2.73 14.51
C THR A 122 2.29 2.96 13.04
N LEU A 123 1.41 3.63 12.33
CA LEU A 123 1.65 4.12 10.97
C LEU A 123 1.92 5.61 10.99
N SER A 124 2.81 6.06 10.12
CA SER A 124 3.08 7.47 9.83
C SER A 124 3.07 7.67 8.31
N PRO A 125 2.65 8.84 7.78
CA PRO A 125 2.79 9.15 6.36
C PRO A 125 4.21 8.96 5.82
N SER A 126 5.23 9.18 6.68
CA SER A 126 6.65 8.95 6.34
C SER A 126 7.01 7.49 6.06
N ASN A 127 6.18 6.52 6.46
CA ASN A 127 6.39 5.11 6.11
C ASN A 127 6.00 4.82 4.66
N PHE A 128 5.30 5.73 3.96
CA PHE A 128 4.75 5.45 2.65
C PHE A 128 5.62 5.96 1.52
N VAL A 129 5.82 5.10 0.52
CA VAL A 129 6.30 5.46 -0.82
C VAL A 129 5.09 5.36 -1.75
N HIS A 130 4.76 6.45 -2.45
CA HIS A 130 3.59 6.54 -3.34
C HIS A 130 3.96 6.13 -4.77
N PRO A 131 3.46 4.99 -5.30
CA PRO A 131 3.67 4.60 -6.67
C PRO A 131 2.86 5.45 -7.65
N LEU A 132 3.56 6.05 -8.62
CA LEU A 132 2.97 6.91 -9.64
C LEU A 132 3.25 6.37 -11.04
N PHE A 133 2.18 6.23 -11.83
CA PHE A 133 2.29 5.90 -13.25
C PHE A 133 2.43 7.18 -14.06
N ILE A 134 3.39 7.25 -14.97
CA ILE A 134 3.64 8.42 -15.80
C ILE A 134 3.61 8.08 -17.29
N HIS A 135 3.20 9.02 -18.13
CA HIS A 135 3.21 8.87 -19.59
C HIS A 135 3.51 10.20 -20.29
N GLU A 136 3.72 10.15 -21.61
CA GLU A 136 4.09 11.31 -22.45
C GLU A 136 2.92 12.26 -22.77
N GLY A 137 1.68 11.84 -22.57
CA GLY A 137 0.52 12.68 -22.87
C GLY A 137 0.34 13.85 -21.90
N GLU A 138 -0.42 14.85 -22.32
CA GLU A 138 -0.69 16.06 -21.52
C GLU A 138 -1.75 15.80 -20.44
N GLU A 139 -2.75 14.97 -20.75
CA GLU A 139 -3.89 14.67 -19.88
C GLU A 139 -3.68 13.39 -19.06
N ASP A 140 -4.27 13.36 -17.87
CA ASP A 140 -4.26 12.18 -17.01
C ASP A 140 -5.25 11.12 -17.51
N VAL A 141 -4.78 9.88 -17.64
CA VAL A 141 -5.59 8.77 -18.18
C VAL A 141 -5.95 7.79 -17.05
N PRO A 142 -7.24 7.56 -16.75
CA PRO A 142 -7.62 6.63 -15.68
C PRO A 142 -7.22 5.19 -15.99
N ILE A 143 -6.83 4.45 -14.97
CA ILE A 143 -6.48 3.02 -15.08
C ILE A 143 -7.69 2.19 -14.66
N GLY A 144 -8.30 1.49 -15.63
CA GLY A 144 -9.57 0.79 -15.43
C GLY A 144 -9.52 -0.30 -14.35
N ALA A 145 -8.47 -1.11 -14.32
CA ALA A 145 -8.27 -2.13 -13.29
C ALA A 145 -7.81 -1.59 -11.94
N MET A 146 -7.47 -0.30 -11.82
CA MET A 146 -7.05 0.34 -10.57
C MET A 146 -7.88 1.61 -10.30
N PRO A 147 -9.13 1.47 -9.83
CA PRO A 147 -10.01 2.61 -9.61
C PRO A 147 -9.37 3.68 -8.73
N GLY A 148 -9.34 4.93 -9.19
CA GLY A 148 -8.71 6.06 -8.51
C GLY A 148 -7.23 6.29 -8.84
N CYS A 149 -6.59 5.38 -9.59
CA CYS A 149 -5.25 5.57 -10.12
C CYS A 149 -5.30 6.04 -11.59
N PHE A 150 -4.29 6.82 -11.98
CA PHE A 150 -4.17 7.42 -13.31
C PHE A 150 -2.74 7.23 -13.84
N ARG A 151 -2.59 7.15 -15.16
CA ARG A 151 -1.34 7.45 -15.85
C ARG A 151 -1.27 8.97 -15.95
N LEU A 152 -0.33 9.56 -15.23
CA LEU A 152 -0.19 11.00 -15.09
C LEU A 152 0.63 11.59 -16.22
N GLY A 153 0.16 12.69 -16.79
CA GLY A 153 0.98 13.49 -17.70
C GLY A 153 2.19 14.04 -16.95
N TRP A 154 3.40 13.70 -17.39
CA TRP A 154 4.62 13.94 -16.59
C TRP A 154 4.91 15.42 -16.30
N ARG A 155 4.36 16.34 -17.12
CA ARG A 155 4.56 17.80 -16.97
C ARG A 155 3.61 18.46 -15.97
N HIS A 156 2.39 17.96 -15.84
CA HIS A 156 1.31 18.64 -15.08
C HIS A 156 0.71 17.73 -14.02
N GLY A 157 0.04 16.63 -14.41
CA GLY A 157 -0.62 15.73 -13.47
C GLY A 157 0.34 15.13 -12.44
N LEU A 158 1.58 14.82 -12.86
CA LEU A 158 2.62 14.35 -11.95
C LEU A 158 2.94 15.36 -10.83
N LEU A 159 3.15 16.63 -11.20
CA LEU A 159 3.47 17.69 -10.24
C LEU A 159 2.31 17.96 -9.26
N GLU A 160 1.08 17.87 -9.77
CA GLU A 160 -0.13 18.07 -8.96
C GLU A 160 -0.33 16.92 -7.96
N GLU A 161 -0.17 15.66 -8.37
CA GLU A 161 -0.31 14.52 -7.47
C GLU A 161 0.79 14.51 -6.40
N VAL A 162 2.04 14.84 -6.76
CA VAL A 162 3.13 15.01 -5.79
C VAL A 162 2.81 16.12 -4.80
N TYR A 163 2.33 17.27 -5.26
CA TYR A 163 1.91 18.36 -4.36
C TYR A 163 0.85 17.89 -3.35
N LYS A 164 -0.21 17.21 -3.82
CA LYS A 164 -1.29 16.71 -2.96
C LYS A 164 -0.81 15.66 -1.96
N ALA A 165 0.12 14.79 -2.36
CA ALA A 165 0.69 13.79 -1.47
C ALA A 165 1.56 14.42 -0.38
N ARG A 166 2.34 15.45 -0.71
CA ARG A 166 3.16 16.19 0.25
C ARG A 166 2.31 16.94 1.28
N ASP A 167 1.16 17.49 0.88
CA ASP A 167 0.23 18.19 1.77
C ASP A 167 -0.26 17.30 2.94
N VAL A 168 -0.26 15.99 2.75
CA VAL A 168 -0.60 14.99 3.78
C VAL A 168 0.62 14.28 4.37
N GLY A 169 1.84 14.74 4.08
CA GLY A 169 3.09 14.24 4.66
C GLY A 169 3.76 13.08 3.92
N VAL A 170 3.27 12.70 2.74
CA VAL A 170 3.91 11.68 1.89
C VAL A 170 4.93 12.36 0.98
N ASN A 171 6.22 12.15 1.25
CA ASN A 171 7.33 12.81 0.56
C ASN A 171 8.22 11.83 -0.24
N SER A 172 7.80 10.57 -0.36
CA SER A 172 8.54 9.54 -1.09
C SER A 172 7.71 8.99 -2.23
N PHE A 173 8.29 8.89 -3.43
CA PHE A 173 7.58 8.52 -4.66
C PHE A 173 8.38 7.49 -5.45
N VAL A 174 7.69 6.54 -6.09
CA VAL A 174 8.30 5.64 -7.08
C VAL A 174 7.63 5.81 -8.44
N LEU A 175 8.43 5.97 -9.49
CA LEU A 175 7.94 6.28 -10.84
C LEU A 175 7.90 5.03 -11.71
N PHE A 176 6.75 4.79 -12.35
CA PHE A 176 6.54 3.71 -13.31
C PHE A 176 6.12 4.25 -14.69
N PRO A 177 6.95 4.12 -15.74
CA PRO A 177 6.67 4.73 -17.02
C PRO A 177 5.83 3.85 -17.95
N LYS A 178 4.78 4.42 -18.55
CA LYS A 178 4.15 3.87 -19.76
C LYS A 178 4.89 4.38 -20.98
N ILE A 179 5.86 3.60 -21.46
CA ILE A 179 6.66 3.94 -22.64
C ILE A 179 5.85 3.75 -23.93
N PRO A 180 5.90 4.69 -24.90
CA PRO A 180 5.33 4.50 -26.22
C PRO A 180 5.88 3.25 -26.92
N ASP A 181 5.02 2.45 -27.55
CA ASP A 181 5.43 1.17 -28.14
C ASP A 181 6.51 1.30 -29.23
N ALA A 182 6.55 2.44 -29.93
CA ALA A 182 7.56 2.73 -30.95
C ALA A 182 8.99 2.92 -30.38
N LEU A 183 9.12 3.12 -29.06
CA LEU A 183 10.40 3.24 -28.36
C LEU A 183 10.82 1.93 -27.67
N LYS A 184 9.96 0.90 -27.71
CA LYS A 184 10.29 -0.40 -27.12
C LYS A 184 11.18 -1.20 -28.07
N SER A 185 12.22 -1.83 -27.53
CA SER A 185 13.12 -2.73 -28.27
C SER A 185 13.34 -4.03 -27.51
N GLN A 186 13.88 -5.07 -28.16
CA GLN A 186 14.18 -6.36 -27.50
C GLN A 186 15.24 -6.21 -26.39
N THR A 187 16.11 -5.22 -26.53
CA THR A 187 17.22 -4.91 -25.61
C THR A 187 16.90 -3.79 -24.62
N GLY A 188 15.72 -3.18 -24.71
CA GLY A 188 15.25 -2.16 -23.77
C GLY A 188 16.03 -0.84 -23.82
N ASP A 189 16.48 -0.39 -25.00
CA ASP A 189 17.47 0.70 -25.10
C ASP A 189 16.98 2.06 -24.57
N GLU A 190 15.67 2.29 -24.59
CA GLU A 190 15.05 3.50 -24.03
C GLU A 190 15.19 3.59 -22.50
N ALA A 191 15.52 2.48 -21.81
CA ALA A 191 15.68 2.43 -20.36
C ALA A 191 16.78 3.36 -19.82
N TYR A 192 17.82 3.59 -20.64
CA TYR A 192 18.98 4.43 -20.28
C TYR A 192 19.10 5.67 -21.18
N ASN A 193 18.02 6.06 -21.85
CA ASN A 193 17.98 7.31 -22.59
C ASN A 193 17.95 8.49 -21.60
N ASP A 194 19.05 9.26 -21.53
CA ASP A 194 19.15 10.43 -20.63
C ASP A 194 18.08 11.51 -20.88
N ASN A 195 17.46 11.51 -22.06
CA ASN A 195 16.34 12.38 -22.42
C ASN A 195 14.99 11.65 -22.43
N GLY A 196 14.94 10.39 -21.98
CA GLY A 196 13.73 9.59 -21.88
C GLY A 196 12.76 10.10 -20.81
N LEU A 197 11.58 9.47 -20.76
CA LEU A 197 10.48 9.90 -19.88
C LEU A 197 10.88 9.95 -18.40
N VAL A 198 11.54 8.90 -17.88
CA VAL A 198 11.91 8.80 -16.46
C VAL A 198 12.96 9.85 -16.07
N PRO A 199 14.13 9.96 -16.74
CA PRO A 199 15.09 11.01 -16.43
C PRO A 199 14.52 12.44 -16.49
N ARG A 200 13.65 12.75 -17.45
CA ARG A 200 13.00 14.07 -17.52
C ARG A 200 12.03 14.31 -16.36
N ALA A 201 11.25 13.30 -15.98
CA ALA A 201 10.34 13.39 -14.85
C ALA A 201 11.08 13.58 -13.51
N ILE A 202 12.20 12.86 -13.30
CA ILE A 202 13.04 13.00 -12.10
C ILE A 202 13.59 14.44 -12.01
N ARG A 203 14.22 14.94 -13.08
CA ARG A 203 14.77 16.31 -13.10
C ARG A 203 13.70 17.37 -12.83
N LEU A 204 12.52 17.22 -13.44
CA LEU A 204 11.38 18.12 -13.21
C LEU A 204 10.94 18.10 -11.73
N LEU A 205 10.85 16.91 -11.14
CA LEU A 205 10.45 16.76 -9.74
C LEU A 205 11.50 17.33 -8.78
N LYS A 206 12.78 17.06 -9.01
CA LYS A 206 13.89 17.56 -8.19
C LYS A 206 14.08 19.07 -8.30
N ASP A 207 13.84 19.66 -9.47
CA ASP A 207 13.80 21.12 -9.63
C ASP A 207 12.67 21.74 -8.79
N LYS A 208 11.47 21.15 -8.86
CA LYS A 208 10.29 21.71 -8.20
C LYS A 208 10.25 21.47 -6.69
N TYR A 209 10.69 20.29 -6.26
CA TYR A 209 10.59 19.79 -4.88
C TYR A 209 11.90 19.07 -4.50
N PRO A 210 12.99 19.80 -4.23
CA PRO A 210 14.31 19.18 -4.00
C PRO A 210 14.37 18.28 -2.76
N ASP A 211 13.43 18.42 -1.83
CA ASP A 211 13.38 17.71 -0.55
C ASP A 211 12.60 16.38 -0.58
N ILE A 212 11.99 16.01 -1.71
CA ILE A 212 11.32 14.70 -1.83
C ILE A 212 12.33 13.60 -2.13
N VAL A 213 11.97 12.37 -1.76
CA VAL A 213 12.72 11.16 -2.09
C VAL A 213 12.12 10.51 -3.33
N ILE A 214 12.94 10.33 -4.36
CA ILE A 214 12.58 9.67 -5.60
C ILE A 214 13.24 8.30 -5.64
N TYR A 215 12.37 7.28 -5.58
CA TYR A 215 12.67 5.91 -5.91
C TYR A 215 12.43 5.71 -7.41
N THR A 216 13.28 4.94 -8.07
CA THR A 216 13.09 4.55 -9.48
C THR A 216 13.06 3.04 -9.62
N ASP A 217 12.29 2.55 -10.59
CA ASP A 217 12.31 1.14 -10.98
C ASP A 217 13.46 0.89 -11.97
N VAL A 218 14.25 -0.16 -11.71
CA VAL A 218 15.30 -0.66 -12.62
C VAL A 218 14.89 -2.05 -13.07
N ALA A 219 14.31 -2.12 -14.26
CA ALA A 219 13.84 -3.31 -14.95
C ALA A 219 13.56 -2.95 -16.42
N LEU A 220 13.66 -3.93 -17.32
CA LEU A 220 13.45 -3.69 -18.76
C LEU A 220 12.00 -3.87 -19.20
N ASP A 221 11.08 -4.39 -18.39
CA ASP A 221 9.73 -4.74 -18.86
C ASP A 221 8.88 -3.57 -19.40
N PRO A 222 9.04 -2.30 -18.96
CA PRO A 222 8.35 -1.17 -19.61
C PRO A 222 8.95 -0.80 -20.97
N TYR A 223 10.20 -1.16 -21.21
CA TYR A 223 11.01 -0.78 -22.37
C TYR A 223 11.18 -1.94 -23.37
N SER A 224 10.92 -3.17 -22.93
CA SER A 224 11.02 -4.38 -23.72
C SER A 224 9.83 -4.49 -24.68
N SER A 225 10.12 -4.81 -25.94
CA SER A 225 9.07 -5.20 -26.89
C SER A 225 8.41 -6.53 -26.54
N ASP A 226 9.02 -7.34 -25.68
CA ASP A 226 8.55 -8.69 -25.30
C ASP A 226 7.83 -8.71 -23.93
N GLY A 227 7.99 -7.65 -23.12
CA GLY A 227 7.35 -7.50 -21.81
C GLY A 227 8.00 -8.29 -20.67
N HIS A 228 9.21 -8.81 -20.89
CA HIS A 228 10.06 -9.45 -19.88
C HIS A 228 10.99 -8.43 -19.22
N ASP A 229 11.39 -8.72 -17.97
CA ASP A 229 12.22 -7.81 -17.16
C ASP A 229 13.68 -7.78 -17.67
N GLY A 230 14.03 -8.72 -18.56
CA GLY A 230 15.34 -8.86 -19.21
C GLY A 230 15.27 -9.18 -20.70
N ILE A 231 16.46 -9.26 -21.32
CA ILE A 231 16.65 -9.60 -22.73
C ILE A 231 16.26 -11.05 -22.97
N VAL A 232 15.47 -11.30 -24.02
CA VAL A 232 15.01 -12.66 -24.35
C VAL A 232 15.77 -13.19 -25.55
N ARG A 233 16.40 -14.36 -25.39
CA ARG A 233 17.02 -15.11 -26.48
C ARG A 233 15.96 -15.79 -27.34
N GLU A 234 16.32 -16.16 -28.58
CA GLU A 234 15.41 -16.79 -29.55
C GLU A 234 14.73 -18.07 -29.03
N ASP A 235 15.36 -18.81 -28.11
CA ASP A 235 14.81 -20.02 -27.49
C ASP A 235 13.95 -19.75 -26.24
N GLY A 236 13.69 -18.47 -25.93
CA GLY A 236 12.85 -18.03 -24.82
C GLY A 236 13.57 -17.87 -23.48
N VAL A 237 14.89 -18.09 -23.43
CA VAL A 237 15.69 -17.89 -22.21
C VAL A 237 15.87 -16.40 -21.95
N ILE A 238 15.62 -15.98 -20.70
CA ILE A 238 15.97 -14.63 -20.23
C ILE A 238 17.46 -14.60 -19.92
N MET A 239 18.20 -13.73 -20.60
CA MET A 239 19.66 -13.66 -20.54
C MET A 239 20.10 -12.86 -19.31
N ASN A 240 20.67 -13.52 -18.30
CA ASN A 240 21.02 -12.89 -17.02
C ASN A 240 22.02 -11.74 -17.18
N ASP A 241 23.25 -12.05 -17.59
CA ASP A 241 24.38 -11.12 -17.53
C ASP A 241 24.22 -9.96 -18.52
N GLU A 242 23.72 -10.24 -19.72
CA GLU A 242 23.41 -9.23 -20.74
C GLU A 242 22.29 -8.29 -20.27
N THR A 243 21.32 -8.80 -19.52
CA THR A 243 20.29 -7.96 -18.88
C THR A 243 20.93 -7.09 -17.81
N VAL A 244 21.74 -7.67 -16.90
CA VAL A 244 22.43 -6.92 -15.84
C VAL A 244 23.26 -5.77 -16.41
N HIS A 245 23.91 -5.97 -17.56
CA HIS A 245 24.62 -4.89 -18.26
C HIS A 245 23.72 -3.69 -18.58
N GLN A 246 22.51 -3.93 -19.12
CA GLN A 246 21.57 -2.86 -19.43
C GLN A 246 20.99 -2.20 -18.17
N LEU A 247 20.70 -3.00 -17.12
CA LEU A 247 20.20 -2.49 -15.85
C LEU A 247 21.20 -1.56 -15.17
N CYS A 248 22.51 -1.84 -15.26
CA CYS A 248 23.56 -0.94 -14.78
C CYS A 248 23.49 0.42 -15.50
N ARG A 249 23.30 0.43 -16.82
CA ARG A 249 23.18 1.67 -17.60
C ARG A 249 21.91 2.45 -17.24
N GLN A 250 20.80 1.74 -17.02
CA GLN A 250 19.54 2.33 -16.57
C GLN A 250 19.70 2.98 -15.19
N ALA A 251 20.26 2.27 -14.22
CA ALA A 251 20.48 2.77 -12.87
C ALA A 251 21.37 4.03 -12.87
N VAL A 252 22.47 4.02 -13.62
CA VAL A 252 23.36 5.19 -13.78
C VAL A 252 22.64 6.37 -14.43
N SER A 253 21.84 6.14 -15.47
CA SER A 253 21.06 7.22 -16.12
C SER A 253 20.04 7.85 -15.16
N GLN A 254 19.37 7.03 -14.36
CA GLN A 254 18.42 7.49 -13.33
C GLN A 254 19.12 8.25 -12.19
N ALA A 255 20.26 7.76 -11.70
CA ALA A 255 21.09 8.44 -10.71
C ALA A 255 21.57 9.81 -11.23
N ARG A 256 22.07 9.88 -12.46
CA ARG A 256 22.47 11.14 -13.13
C ARG A 256 21.31 12.13 -13.26
N ALA A 257 20.07 11.65 -13.35
CA ALA A 257 18.88 12.49 -13.37
C ALA A 257 18.47 13.03 -11.99
N GLY A 258 19.02 12.47 -10.90
CA GLY A 258 18.75 12.87 -9.52
C GLY A 258 17.87 11.90 -8.75
N ALA A 259 17.82 10.61 -9.12
CA ALA A 259 17.18 9.60 -8.27
C ALA A 259 17.95 9.45 -6.95
N ASP A 260 17.23 9.37 -5.82
CA ASP A 260 17.86 9.13 -4.51
C ASP A 260 18.04 7.64 -4.25
N VAL A 261 17.10 6.83 -4.75
CA VAL A 261 17.10 5.38 -4.58
C VAL A 261 16.80 4.72 -5.92
N VAL A 262 17.69 3.86 -6.41
CA VAL A 262 17.39 2.96 -7.52
C VAL A 262 16.85 1.64 -6.96
N SER A 263 15.83 1.08 -7.60
CA SER A 263 15.12 -0.09 -7.07
C SER A 263 15.05 -1.22 -8.11
N PRO A 264 16.10 -2.05 -8.23
CA PRO A 264 16.16 -3.16 -9.17
C PRO A 264 15.06 -4.17 -8.89
N SER A 265 14.12 -4.28 -9.83
CA SER A 265 12.95 -5.16 -9.69
C SER A 265 13.02 -6.40 -10.59
N ASP A 266 14.06 -6.53 -11.39
CA ASP A 266 14.24 -7.52 -12.45
C ASP A 266 14.38 -8.98 -11.99
N MET A 267 14.89 -9.24 -10.78
CA MET A 267 15.23 -10.58 -10.24
C MET A 267 16.31 -11.34 -11.04
N MET A 268 17.27 -10.64 -11.64
CA MET A 268 18.48 -11.28 -12.20
C MET A 268 19.51 -11.57 -11.10
N ASP A 269 20.28 -12.63 -11.28
CA ASP A 269 21.33 -13.01 -10.33
C ASP A 269 22.50 -12.01 -10.42
N GLY A 270 23.01 -11.53 -9.27
CA GLY A 270 24.19 -10.66 -9.19
C GLY A 270 23.97 -9.20 -9.59
N ARG A 271 22.73 -8.78 -9.90
CA ARG A 271 22.46 -7.40 -10.37
C ARG A 271 22.80 -6.34 -9.33
N ILE A 272 22.70 -6.64 -8.03
CA ILE A 272 22.90 -5.63 -6.98
C ILE A 272 24.36 -5.23 -6.94
N LEU A 273 25.27 -6.19 -6.95
CA LEU A 273 26.71 -5.91 -6.98
C LEU A 273 27.09 -5.13 -8.25
N ALA A 274 26.58 -5.58 -9.40
CA ALA A 274 26.89 -4.94 -10.67
C ALA A 274 26.39 -3.48 -10.72
N ILE A 275 25.16 -3.23 -10.25
CA ILE A 275 24.58 -1.88 -10.18
C ILE A 275 25.35 -1.01 -9.19
N ARG A 276 25.69 -1.54 -8.00
CA ARG A 276 26.50 -0.82 -7.01
C ARG A 276 27.84 -0.39 -7.60
N MET A 277 28.56 -1.31 -8.23
CA MET A 277 29.84 -1.03 -8.89
C MET A 277 29.70 0.02 -10.00
N ALA A 278 28.63 -0.05 -10.81
CA ALA A 278 28.38 0.90 -11.88
C ALA A 278 28.09 2.32 -11.35
N LEU A 279 27.27 2.42 -10.30
CA LEU A 279 26.99 3.70 -9.64
C LEU A 279 28.26 4.29 -9.01
N ASP A 280 29.07 3.47 -8.32
CA ASP A 280 30.32 3.93 -7.70
C ASP A 280 31.35 4.41 -8.72
N ALA A 281 31.47 3.72 -9.86
CA ALA A 281 32.37 4.10 -10.93
C ALA A 281 32.05 5.48 -11.53
N GLU A 282 30.79 5.90 -11.47
CA GLU A 282 30.30 7.20 -11.96
C GLU A 282 30.20 8.26 -10.86
N GLY A 283 30.60 7.94 -9.61
CA GLY A 283 30.58 8.89 -8.50
C GLY A 283 29.22 9.05 -7.81
N PHE A 284 28.34 8.05 -7.91
CA PHE A 284 27.03 8.02 -7.26
C PHE A 284 27.04 7.15 -5.98
N GLN A 285 28.05 7.31 -5.12
CA GLN A 285 28.17 6.55 -3.87
C GLN A 285 27.00 6.77 -2.91
N ASP A 286 26.40 7.97 -2.92
CA ASP A 286 25.30 8.34 -2.03
C ASP A 286 23.92 7.84 -2.52
N VAL A 287 23.81 7.29 -3.73
CA VAL A 287 22.55 6.75 -4.25
C VAL A 287 22.32 5.36 -3.65
N SER A 288 21.17 5.20 -2.98
CA SER A 288 20.82 3.93 -2.33
C SER A 288 20.26 2.91 -3.32
N ILE A 289 20.36 1.63 -2.96
CA ILE A 289 19.77 0.51 -3.68
C ILE A 289 18.68 -0.14 -2.83
N MET A 290 17.42 -0.05 -3.28
CA MET A 290 16.30 -0.83 -2.73
C MET A 290 16.08 -2.08 -3.57
N SER A 291 16.66 -3.18 -3.14
CA SER A 291 16.57 -4.43 -3.86
C SER A 291 15.20 -5.07 -3.73
N TYR A 292 14.59 -5.51 -4.84
CA TYR A 292 13.42 -6.40 -4.81
C TYR A 292 13.83 -7.84 -4.48
N THR A 293 14.43 -8.03 -3.32
CA THR A 293 15.02 -9.30 -2.84
C THR A 293 14.08 -10.48 -2.91
N ALA A 294 12.83 -10.31 -2.47
CA ALA A 294 11.85 -11.39 -2.48
C ALA A 294 10.65 -11.02 -3.36
N LYS A 295 10.85 -10.98 -4.69
CA LYS A 295 9.80 -10.76 -5.69
C LYS A 295 9.30 -12.09 -6.27
N TYR A 296 8.09 -12.45 -5.89
CA TYR A 296 7.46 -13.71 -6.30
C TYR A 296 6.78 -13.65 -7.66
N ALA A 297 6.73 -14.79 -8.35
CA ALA A 297 5.97 -15.04 -9.58
C ALA A 297 4.45 -15.07 -9.29
N SER A 298 3.89 -13.89 -9.05
CA SER A 298 2.57 -13.72 -8.46
C SER A 298 1.47 -13.39 -9.46
N ALA A 299 0.26 -13.88 -9.18
CA ALA A 299 -0.97 -13.53 -9.90
C ALA A 299 -1.54 -12.16 -9.50
N PHE A 300 -1.04 -11.53 -8.43
CA PHE A 300 -1.53 -10.24 -7.94
C PHE A 300 -1.09 -9.03 -8.78
N TYR A 301 -0.27 -9.23 -9.81
CA TYR A 301 0.27 -8.13 -10.65
C TYR A 301 -0.64 -7.72 -11.82
N GLY A 302 -1.76 -8.40 -12.06
CA GLY A 302 -2.62 -8.16 -13.22
C GLY A 302 -2.95 -6.69 -13.47
N PRO A 303 -3.47 -5.93 -12.48
CA PRO A 303 -3.83 -4.52 -12.68
C PRO A 303 -2.63 -3.60 -12.99
N PHE A 304 -1.43 -3.87 -12.45
CA PHE A 304 -0.20 -3.13 -12.78
C PHE A 304 0.22 -3.37 -14.23
N ARG A 305 0.12 -4.62 -14.70
CA ARG A 305 0.43 -4.93 -16.10
C ARG A 305 -0.55 -4.29 -17.07
N GLU A 306 -1.81 -4.10 -16.68
CA GLU A 306 -2.75 -3.25 -17.44
C GLU A 306 -2.33 -1.78 -17.39
N ALA A 307 -1.89 -1.28 -16.22
CA ALA A 307 -1.44 0.10 -16.05
C ALA A 307 -0.25 0.45 -16.97
N LEU A 308 0.70 -0.46 -17.17
CA LEU A 308 1.85 -0.25 -18.06
C LEU A 308 1.70 -0.87 -19.45
N ASP A 309 0.69 -1.71 -19.66
CA ASP A 309 0.55 -2.55 -20.85
C ASP A 309 1.91 -3.19 -21.20
N SER A 310 2.37 -3.95 -20.20
CA SER A 310 3.67 -4.63 -20.10
C SER A 310 3.50 -6.12 -19.77
N ASN A 311 2.34 -6.71 -20.10
CA ASN A 311 2.19 -8.16 -20.02
C ASN A 311 3.27 -8.84 -20.90
N PRO A 312 3.93 -9.91 -20.43
CA PRO A 312 4.76 -10.74 -21.29
C PRO A 312 3.96 -11.15 -22.52
N ARG A 313 4.52 -10.94 -23.71
CA ARG A 313 3.87 -11.33 -24.97
C ARG A 313 3.83 -12.84 -25.13
N PHE A 314 4.73 -13.55 -24.46
CA PHE A 314 4.80 -15.01 -24.41
C PHE A 314 5.38 -15.48 -23.06
N GLY A 315 5.08 -16.73 -22.71
CA GLY A 315 5.61 -17.38 -21.51
C GLY A 315 5.08 -16.78 -20.20
N ASP A 316 5.85 -16.98 -19.13
CA ASP A 316 5.63 -16.38 -17.82
C ASP A 316 6.97 -15.93 -17.21
N LYS A 317 6.92 -15.34 -16.02
CA LYS A 317 8.10 -14.79 -15.33
C LYS A 317 8.73 -15.76 -14.32
N LYS A 318 8.39 -17.06 -14.37
CA LYS A 318 8.77 -18.06 -13.34
C LYS A 318 10.21 -18.54 -13.44
N THR A 319 10.94 -18.22 -14.50
CA THR A 319 12.36 -18.59 -14.64
C THR A 319 13.28 -17.65 -13.86
N TYR A 320 12.76 -16.58 -13.27
CA TYR A 320 13.52 -15.59 -12.49
C TYR A 320 12.76 -15.05 -11.28
N GLN A 321 11.43 -14.85 -11.36
CA GLN A 321 10.65 -14.52 -10.15
C GLN A 321 10.44 -15.76 -9.29
N MET A 322 10.53 -15.58 -7.97
CA MET A 322 10.50 -16.69 -7.00
C MET A 322 9.19 -17.48 -7.02
N ASN A 323 9.25 -18.76 -6.69
CA ASN A 323 8.06 -19.60 -6.56
C ASN A 323 7.28 -19.23 -5.26
N PRO A 324 5.98 -18.89 -5.33
CA PRO A 324 5.14 -18.60 -4.15
C PRO A 324 5.14 -19.65 -3.04
N ALA A 325 5.53 -20.89 -3.33
CA ALA A 325 5.61 -21.98 -2.36
C ALA A 325 6.88 -21.95 -1.48
N ASN A 326 7.85 -21.09 -1.79
CA ASN A 326 9.18 -21.13 -1.20
C ASN A 326 9.42 -19.96 -0.25
N TYR A 327 9.69 -20.24 1.03
CA TYR A 327 10.16 -19.22 1.97
C TYR A 327 11.67 -19.30 2.24
N ARG A 328 12.27 -20.51 2.19
CA ARG A 328 13.72 -20.69 2.44
C ARG A 328 14.58 -20.04 1.38
N GLU A 329 14.11 -20.02 0.14
CA GLU A 329 14.76 -19.35 -0.99
C GLU A 329 14.90 -17.84 -0.74
N ALA A 330 13.94 -17.22 -0.04
CA ALA A 330 14.01 -15.80 0.31
C ALA A 330 15.23 -15.46 1.21
N LEU A 331 15.68 -16.40 2.04
CA LEU A 331 16.89 -16.21 2.85
C LEU A 331 18.17 -16.27 2.00
N VAL A 332 18.17 -17.07 0.94
CA VAL A 332 19.30 -17.14 -0.02
C VAL A 332 19.41 -15.81 -0.78
N GLU A 333 18.28 -15.31 -1.29
CA GLU A 333 18.22 -13.99 -1.95
C GLU A 333 18.63 -12.86 -1.00
N THR A 334 18.19 -12.94 0.27
CA THR A 334 18.56 -11.95 1.30
C THR A 334 20.05 -11.92 1.54
N GLU A 335 20.67 -13.09 1.78
CA GLU A 335 22.11 -13.18 2.02
C GLU A 335 22.93 -12.66 0.83
N ALA A 336 22.49 -12.96 -0.40
CA ALA A 336 23.13 -12.47 -1.62
C ALA A 336 23.03 -10.94 -1.73
N ASP A 337 21.82 -10.39 -1.73
CA ASP A 337 21.60 -8.94 -1.90
C ASP A 337 22.29 -8.11 -0.82
N GLU A 338 22.31 -8.58 0.44
CA GLU A 338 23.05 -7.94 1.53
C GLU A 338 24.55 -7.93 1.27
N ALA A 339 25.13 -9.07 0.87
CA ALA A 339 26.55 -9.18 0.57
C ALA A 339 26.96 -8.35 -0.66
N GLU A 340 26.02 -8.14 -1.59
CA GLU A 340 26.20 -7.38 -2.82
C GLU A 340 26.05 -5.86 -2.64
N GLY A 341 25.58 -5.40 -1.47
CA GLY A 341 25.51 -3.98 -1.12
C GLY A 341 24.14 -3.33 -1.31
N ALA A 342 23.05 -4.08 -1.15
CA ALA A 342 21.72 -3.48 -1.00
C ALA A 342 21.64 -2.63 0.28
N ASP A 343 20.94 -1.50 0.22
CA ASP A 343 20.68 -0.65 1.39
C ASP A 343 19.32 -0.94 2.03
N ILE A 344 18.37 -1.43 1.23
CA ILE A 344 16.99 -1.75 1.63
C ILE A 344 16.58 -3.05 0.93
N LEU A 345 15.97 -3.97 1.67
CA LEU A 345 15.44 -5.23 1.12
C LEU A 345 13.92 -5.16 0.98
N LEU A 346 13.36 -5.59 -0.16
CA LEU A 346 11.94 -5.49 -0.44
C LEU A 346 11.27 -6.85 -0.69
N VAL A 347 10.10 -7.04 -0.08
CA VAL A 347 9.18 -8.16 -0.34
C VAL A 347 8.02 -7.73 -1.24
N LYS A 348 7.76 -8.49 -2.30
CA LYS A 348 6.67 -8.25 -3.25
C LYS A 348 6.04 -9.55 -3.74
N PRO A 349 4.71 -9.74 -3.68
CA PRO A 349 3.67 -8.87 -3.08
C PRO A 349 3.73 -8.69 -1.56
N GLY A 350 2.85 -7.86 -1.00
CA GLY A 350 2.83 -7.49 0.41
C GLY A 350 1.99 -8.43 1.28
N LEU A 351 0.67 -8.22 1.34
CA LEU A 351 -0.23 -8.94 2.25
C LEU A 351 -0.19 -10.46 2.13
N PRO A 352 -0.06 -11.07 0.92
CA PRO A 352 0.01 -12.52 0.82
C PRO A 352 1.34 -13.12 1.32
N TYR A 353 2.33 -12.27 1.65
CA TYR A 353 3.69 -12.66 2.02
C TYR A 353 4.16 -11.96 3.33
N LEU A 354 3.23 -11.71 4.25
CA LEU A 354 3.54 -11.12 5.57
C LEU A 354 4.52 -11.98 6.38
N ASP A 355 4.48 -13.30 6.20
CA ASP A 355 5.43 -14.25 6.75
C ASP A 355 6.84 -14.05 6.22
N ILE A 356 6.98 -13.71 4.93
CA ILE A 356 8.28 -13.40 4.31
C ILE A 356 8.81 -12.04 4.79
N ILE A 357 7.94 -11.03 4.94
CA ILE A 357 8.32 -9.74 5.55
C ILE A 357 8.87 -9.94 6.96
N ARG A 358 8.18 -10.77 7.77
CA ARG A 358 8.63 -11.14 9.11
C ARG A 358 9.96 -11.89 9.08
N LEU A 359 10.09 -12.85 8.15
CA LEU A 359 11.30 -13.64 7.97
C LEU A 359 12.52 -12.77 7.67
N LEU A 360 12.41 -11.82 6.73
CA LEU A 360 13.49 -10.89 6.41
C LEU A 360 13.81 -10.00 7.61
N HIS A 361 12.82 -9.40 8.27
CA HIS A 361 13.06 -8.58 9.46
C HIS A 361 13.75 -9.38 10.59
N ASP A 362 13.44 -10.66 10.78
CA ASP A 362 14.07 -11.49 11.81
C ASP A 362 15.52 -11.88 11.49
N ASN A 363 15.92 -11.84 10.22
CA ASN A 363 17.21 -12.37 9.77
C ASN A 363 18.14 -11.32 9.12
N SER A 364 17.66 -10.09 8.94
CA SER A 364 18.43 -8.97 8.37
C SER A 364 18.48 -7.80 9.34
N SER A 365 19.58 -7.05 9.29
CA SER A 365 19.69 -5.75 9.97
C SER A 365 19.33 -4.56 9.08
N LEU A 366 19.08 -4.79 7.78
CA LEU A 366 18.71 -3.74 6.85
C LEU A 366 17.23 -3.35 7.00
N PRO A 367 16.86 -2.11 6.63
CA PRO A 367 15.46 -1.71 6.52
C PRO A 367 14.69 -2.63 5.57
N ILE A 368 13.48 -3.00 5.98
CA ILE A 368 12.60 -3.86 5.17
C ILE A 368 11.50 -3.03 4.51
N ALA A 369 11.40 -3.11 3.19
CA ALA A 369 10.30 -2.57 2.41
C ALA A 369 9.27 -3.66 2.07
N ALA A 370 8.00 -3.27 1.98
CA ALA A 370 6.94 -4.13 1.47
C ALA A 370 6.12 -3.41 0.41
N TYR A 371 5.77 -4.11 -0.66
CA TYR A 371 4.94 -3.54 -1.72
C TYR A 371 3.52 -4.12 -1.66
N GLN A 372 2.55 -3.31 -1.22
CA GLN A 372 1.14 -3.60 -1.43
C GLN A 372 0.76 -3.39 -2.90
N VAL A 373 0.74 -4.49 -3.66
CA VAL A 373 0.70 -4.41 -5.13
C VAL A 373 -0.70 -4.09 -5.66
N SER A 374 -0.75 -3.90 -6.97
CA SER A 374 -1.94 -3.42 -7.67
C SER A 374 -3.16 -4.33 -7.48
N GLY A 375 -2.99 -5.65 -7.45
CA GLY A 375 -4.08 -6.59 -7.19
C GLY A 375 -4.63 -6.47 -5.77
N GLU A 376 -3.75 -6.30 -4.78
CA GLU A 376 -4.15 -6.09 -3.38
C GLU A 376 -4.97 -4.80 -3.23
N TYR A 377 -4.48 -3.70 -3.85
CA TYR A 377 -5.20 -2.43 -3.91
C TYR A 377 -6.58 -2.58 -4.55
N SER A 378 -6.64 -3.18 -5.74
CA SER A 378 -7.88 -3.31 -6.51
C SER A 378 -8.89 -4.23 -5.83
N MET A 379 -8.45 -5.26 -5.10
CA MET A 379 -9.32 -6.10 -4.29
C MET A 379 -10.02 -5.32 -3.17
N ILE A 380 -9.28 -4.46 -2.46
CA ILE A 380 -9.83 -3.61 -1.40
C ILE A 380 -10.79 -2.58 -2.01
N LYS A 381 -10.39 -1.89 -3.09
CA LYS A 381 -11.26 -0.94 -3.80
C LYS A 381 -12.54 -1.57 -4.31
N ALA A 382 -12.47 -2.76 -4.91
CA ALA A 382 -13.64 -3.47 -5.42
C ALA A 382 -14.60 -3.84 -4.28
N GLY A 383 -14.08 -4.37 -3.17
CA GLY A 383 -14.88 -4.68 -1.99
C GLY A 383 -15.56 -3.44 -1.39
N GLY A 384 -14.87 -2.30 -1.36
CA GLY A 384 -15.40 -1.01 -0.92
C GLY A 384 -16.53 -0.49 -1.82
N VAL A 385 -16.30 -0.45 -3.13
CA VAL A 385 -17.30 -0.04 -4.12
C VAL A 385 -18.55 -0.92 -4.08
N LEU A 386 -18.39 -2.23 -3.89
CA LEU A 386 -19.48 -3.19 -3.74
C LEU A 386 -20.11 -3.18 -2.33
N LYS A 387 -19.60 -2.36 -1.40
CA LYS A 387 -20.03 -2.29 0.00
C LYS A 387 -19.97 -3.63 0.74
N MET A 388 -19.08 -4.53 0.30
CA MET A 388 -18.81 -5.79 0.98
C MET A 388 -17.94 -5.59 2.22
N ILE A 389 -17.11 -4.54 2.21
CA ILE A 389 -16.23 -4.15 3.30
C ILE A 389 -16.27 -2.63 3.49
N ASP A 390 -15.84 -2.19 4.68
CA ASP A 390 -15.52 -0.79 4.95
C ASP A 390 -14.11 -0.52 4.40
N GLU A 391 -14.04 0.13 3.22
CA GLU A 391 -12.79 0.34 2.48
C GLU A 391 -11.71 1.02 3.33
N GLU A 392 -12.08 2.10 4.02
CA GLU A 392 -11.14 2.91 4.81
C GLU A 392 -10.55 2.07 5.96
N LYS A 393 -11.39 1.33 6.69
CA LYS A 393 -10.93 0.47 7.78
C LYS A 393 -10.04 -0.67 7.29
N VAL A 394 -10.43 -1.35 6.21
CA VAL A 394 -9.64 -2.46 5.66
C VAL A 394 -8.33 -1.97 5.05
N MET A 395 -8.34 -0.83 4.36
CA MET A 395 -7.12 -0.16 3.89
C MET A 395 -6.17 0.09 5.05
N MET A 396 -6.61 0.79 6.11
CA MET A 396 -5.75 1.11 7.25
C MET A 396 -5.25 -0.14 7.99
N GLU A 397 -6.11 -1.15 8.16
CA GLU A 397 -5.71 -2.42 8.77
C GLU A 397 -4.69 -3.17 7.92
N SER A 398 -4.83 -3.15 6.58
CA SER A 398 -3.89 -3.80 5.68
C SER A 398 -2.48 -3.21 5.76
N LEU A 399 -2.37 -1.88 5.81
CA LEU A 399 -1.10 -1.17 5.97
C LEU A 399 -0.49 -1.43 7.35
N LEU A 400 -1.33 -1.47 8.40
CA LEU A 400 -0.89 -1.81 9.74
C LEU A 400 -0.36 -3.25 9.81
N CYS A 401 -0.94 -4.19 9.06
CA CYS A 401 -0.45 -5.56 8.97
C CYS A 401 0.96 -5.63 8.37
N LEU A 402 1.23 -4.88 7.29
CA LEU A 402 2.56 -4.80 6.68
C LEU A 402 3.58 -4.22 7.67
N ARG A 403 3.25 -3.09 8.31
CA ARG A 403 4.12 -2.47 9.33
C ARG A 403 4.38 -3.43 10.49
N ARG A 404 3.35 -4.12 11.00
CA ARG A 404 3.46 -5.06 12.12
C ARG A 404 4.29 -6.29 11.75
N ALA A 405 4.23 -6.75 10.50
CA ALA A 405 5.05 -7.86 10.03
C ALA A 405 6.55 -7.50 10.05
N GLY A 406 6.90 -6.22 9.88
CA GLY A 406 8.27 -5.75 9.96
C GLY A 406 8.65 -4.75 8.87
N ALA A 407 7.74 -4.37 7.98
CA ALA A 407 8.07 -3.37 6.96
C ALA A 407 8.30 -2.00 7.62
N ASP A 408 9.43 -1.36 7.36
CA ASP A 408 9.72 0.03 7.71
C ASP A 408 9.21 1.00 6.64
N ILE A 409 9.26 0.54 5.39
CA ILE A 409 8.84 1.27 4.19
C ILE A 409 7.72 0.49 3.51
N ILE A 410 6.64 1.17 3.12
CA ILE A 410 5.49 0.55 2.45
C ILE A 410 5.22 1.27 1.14
N LEU A 411 5.44 0.57 0.03
CA LEU A 411 4.99 1.00 -1.29
C LEU A 411 3.49 0.67 -1.40
N THR A 412 2.65 1.70 -1.55
CA THR A 412 1.20 1.50 -1.64
C THR A 412 0.51 2.59 -2.46
N TYR A 413 -0.41 2.16 -3.33
CA TYR A 413 -1.29 3.08 -4.08
C TYR A 413 -2.32 3.79 -3.17
N PHE A 414 -2.47 3.33 -1.92
CA PHE A 414 -3.28 4.01 -0.91
C PHE A 414 -2.51 5.11 -0.17
N ALA A 415 -1.23 5.39 -0.48
CA ALA A 415 -0.36 6.26 0.32
C ALA A 415 -1.03 7.60 0.68
N ARG A 416 -1.56 8.31 -0.32
CA ARG A 416 -2.26 9.59 -0.11
C ARG A 416 -3.56 9.43 0.70
N GLN A 417 -4.37 8.42 0.40
CA GLN A 417 -5.64 8.17 1.09
C GLN A 417 -5.41 7.81 2.57
N ALA A 418 -4.45 6.93 2.85
CA ALA A 418 -4.08 6.54 4.20
C ALA A 418 -3.48 7.71 4.99
N ALA A 419 -2.62 8.51 4.35
CA ALA A 419 -2.07 9.71 4.97
C ALA A 419 -3.15 10.75 5.30
N SER A 420 -4.14 10.97 4.44
CA SER A 420 -5.30 11.82 4.76
C SER A 420 -6.02 11.35 6.03
N VAL A 421 -6.25 10.03 6.17
CA VAL A 421 -6.89 9.45 7.36
C VAL A 421 -6.03 9.68 8.62
N LEU A 422 -4.71 9.47 8.53
CA LEU A 422 -3.77 9.70 9.63
C LEU A 422 -3.71 11.16 10.08
N CYS A 423 -3.83 12.10 9.14
CA CYS A 423 -3.88 13.54 9.41
C CYS A 423 -5.25 14.03 9.92
N GLY A 424 -6.25 13.14 10.04
CA GLY A 424 -7.61 13.50 10.47
C GLY A 424 -8.42 14.23 9.41
N MET A 425 -7.97 14.22 8.14
CA MET A 425 -8.73 14.71 7.01
C MET A 425 -9.73 13.63 6.60
N LYS A 426 -10.99 13.77 7.01
CA LYS A 426 -12.06 12.90 6.51
C LYS A 426 -12.23 13.14 5.01
N GLY A 427 -12.21 12.06 4.21
CA GLY A 427 -12.37 12.12 2.76
C GLY A 427 -13.67 12.83 2.37
N ASN A 428 -13.58 13.75 1.41
CA ASN A 428 -14.74 14.32 0.72
C ASN A 428 -15.29 13.36 -0.32
#